data_AF-A0A0H4A0J6-F1
#
_entry.id   AF-A0A0H4A0J6-F1
#
_cell.length_a   1.000
_cell.length_b   1.000
_cell.length_c   1.000
_cell.angle_alpha   90.00
_cell.angle_beta   90.00
_cell.angle_gamma   90.00
#
_symmetry.space_group_name_H-M   'P 1'
#
loop_
_entity.id
_entity.type
_entity.pdbx_description
1 polymer ?
#
loop_
_entity_poly.entity_id
_entity_poly.type
_entity_poly.pdbx_seq_one_letter_code
_entity_poly.pdbx_strand_id
1 'polypeptide(L)'
;MTPQLKKSLASKSASSEAMSSFEDDNDAFFASDMQVKPSSSSKAKSAPSKLSVKKKAQAPLLAADGKAASKALPAPTTFVISVNESPYRALSRWFHDKRIDKVAFALSAEEQEVLMTPMDKRMEFTGSLPRTITQVGDALDLSLRLDVQQGVAGLHTLKGPVDVRWVKGETLKSAVASLAESYQWHWLDGGVRASWMSEDDYPLTGEYGVVTPRGGFDKALDTVLEGYPVQAQLISSSRTVFITERQ
;
A
#
# COMPACT_ATOMS: atom_id res chain seq x y z
N MET A 1 46.00 26.49 -43.01
CA MET A 1 46.52 25.56 -44.03
C MET A 1 45.71 24.28 -43.96
N THR A 2 44.95 24.00 -45.03
CA THR A 2 44.28 22.73 -45.40
C THR A 2 45.30 21.61 -45.71
N PRO A 3 44.93 20.32 -45.63
CA PRO A 3 44.09 19.59 -46.63
C PRO A 3 42.98 18.74 -45.97
N GLN A 4 41.76 18.49 -46.48
CA GLN A 4 41.17 18.12 -47.79
C GLN A 4 41.52 16.71 -48.33
N LEU A 5 40.59 15.77 -48.11
CA LEU A 5 40.22 14.60 -48.94
C LEU A 5 38.78 14.26 -48.49
N LYS A 6 37.64 14.49 -49.18
CA LYS A 6 37.14 14.29 -50.56
C LYS A 6 36.95 12.83 -51.00
N LYS A 7 35.67 12.53 -51.33
CA LYS A 7 35.13 11.61 -52.36
C LYS A 7 35.04 10.13 -51.93
N SER A 8 33.93 9.39 -52.11
CA SER A 8 33.01 9.33 -53.26
C SER A 8 31.75 8.48 -52.99
N LEU A 9 30.62 8.88 -53.63
CA LEU A 9 29.63 8.12 -54.44
C LEU A 9 28.80 6.99 -53.78
N ALA A 10 27.47 7.14 -53.65
CA ALA A 10 26.40 6.98 -54.66
C ALA A 10 26.00 5.49 -54.88
N SER A 11 24.83 5.07 -54.40
CA SER A 11 23.55 4.99 -55.15
C SER A 11 23.45 3.79 -56.09
N LYS A 12 22.50 2.87 -55.82
CA LYS A 12 21.49 2.28 -56.74
C LYS A 12 20.92 0.98 -56.19
N SER A 13 19.60 0.93 -55.98
CA SER A 13 18.59 0.27 -56.85
C SER A 13 18.22 -1.10 -56.26
N ALA A 14 17.00 -1.26 -55.74
CA ALA A 14 15.72 -1.41 -56.45
C ALA A 14 15.54 -2.81 -57.04
N SER A 15 14.51 -3.47 -56.52
CA SER A 15 13.63 -4.50 -57.11
C SER A 15 13.28 -5.52 -56.03
N SER A 16 12.08 -6.06 -55.92
CA SER A 16 10.77 -5.84 -56.54
C SER A 16 9.83 -6.82 -55.85
N GLU A 17 8.56 -6.44 -55.76
CA GLU A 17 7.40 -7.34 -55.88
C GLU A 17 7.19 -8.45 -54.83
N ALA A 18 6.18 -8.24 -53.99
CA ALA A 18 5.05 -9.18 -53.94
C ALA A 18 3.79 -8.41 -53.51
N MET A 19 2.94 -8.11 -54.49
CA MET A 19 1.50 -7.95 -54.26
C MET A 19 0.93 -9.32 -53.92
N SER A 20 0.20 -9.42 -52.82
CA SER A 20 -0.80 -10.46 -52.64
C SER A 20 -2.00 -9.88 -51.91
N SER A 21 -2.95 -9.46 -52.76
CA SER A 21 -4.40 -9.54 -52.59
C SER A 21 -4.88 -10.56 -51.56
N PHE A 22 -5.67 -10.08 -50.61
CA PHE A 22 -6.67 -10.78 -49.80
C PHE A 22 -7.42 -9.63 -49.10
N GLU A 23 -8.46 -9.06 -49.70
CA GLU A 23 -9.87 -9.52 -49.65
C GLU A 23 -10.29 -9.76 -48.19
N ASP A 24 -10.79 -8.72 -47.52
CA ASP A 24 -12.25 -8.54 -47.32
C ASP A 24 -12.85 -9.65 -46.44
N ASP A 25 -12.83 -9.43 -45.12
CA ASP A 25 -13.72 -10.11 -44.18
C ASP A 25 -13.87 -9.21 -42.94
N ASN A 26 -14.54 -8.08 -43.16
CA ASN A 26 -14.85 -7.12 -42.11
C ASN A 26 -16.34 -6.78 -42.16
N ASP A 27 -17.21 -7.81 -42.19
CA ASP A 27 -18.66 -7.68 -42.05
C ASP A 27 -19.32 -9.02 -41.69
N ALA A 28 -19.27 -9.44 -40.41
CA ALA A 28 -20.07 -10.59 -39.94
C ALA A 28 -20.34 -10.66 -38.43
N PHE A 29 -20.31 -9.55 -37.66
CA PHE A 29 -20.60 -9.62 -36.21
C PHE A 29 -21.87 -8.89 -35.76
N PHE A 30 -22.58 -8.22 -36.68
CA PHE A 30 -23.82 -7.50 -36.35
C PHE A 30 -24.91 -7.74 -37.40
N ALA A 31 -25.42 -8.97 -37.50
CA ALA A 31 -26.76 -9.20 -38.03
C ALA A 31 -27.31 -10.58 -37.64
N SER A 32 -28.41 -10.55 -36.88
CA SER A 32 -29.47 -11.58 -36.76
C SER A 32 -29.09 -12.88 -36.02
N ASP A 33 -29.84 -13.34 -35.01
CA ASP A 33 -31.28 -13.52 -35.06
C ASP A 33 -31.93 -13.37 -33.67
N MET A 34 -32.99 -12.57 -33.63
CA MET A 34 -33.98 -12.53 -32.57
C MET A 34 -34.79 -13.83 -32.59
N GLN A 35 -34.77 -14.61 -31.50
CA GLN A 35 -35.87 -15.53 -31.22
C GLN A 35 -36.50 -15.27 -29.85
N VAL A 36 -37.63 -14.58 -29.95
CA VAL A 36 -38.64 -14.36 -28.92
C VAL A 36 -39.52 -15.62 -28.85
N LYS A 37 -39.67 -16.24 -27.68
CA LYS A 37 -40.97 -16.32 -26.97
C LYS A 37 -40.91 -17.00 -25.59
N PRO A 38 -41.86 -16.66 -24.69
CA PRO A 38 -41.85 -16.97 -23.26
C PRO A 38 -42.86 -18.07 -22.85
N SER A 39 -42.72 -18.60 -21.63
CA SER A 39 -43.74 -19.34 -20.87
C SER A 39 -43.35 -19.29 -19.37
N SER A 40 -43.96 -18.42 -18.54
CA SER A 40 -44.98 -18.72 -17.50
C SER A 40 -44.76 -20.01 -16.69
N SER A 41 -44.98 -20.16 -15.38
CA SER A 41 -45.35 -19.31 -14.24
C SER A 41 -45.58 -20.24 -13.04
N SER A 42 -45.08 -19.91 -11.85
CA SER A 42 -45.60 -20.36 -10.54
C SER A 42 -44.80 -19.62 -9.45
N LYS A 43 -45.25 -18.48 -8.91
CA LYS A 43 -46.34 -18.25 -7.94
C LYS A 43 -46.19 -19.06 -6.65
N ALA A 44 -45.52 -18.48 -5.65
CA ALA A 44 -45.83 -18.69 -4.24
C ALA A 44 -45.52 -17.42 -3.42
N LYS A 45 -46.58 -16.72 -3.02
CA LYS A 45 -46.62 -15.78 -1.90
C LYS A 45 -46.37 -16.56 -0.61
N SER A 46 -45.65 -15.97 0.35
CA SER A 46 -46.08 -15.89 1.76
C SER A 46 -45.17 -14.94 2.55
N ALA A 47 -45.81 -13.96 3.18
CA ALA A 47 -45.25 -12.95 4.07
C ALA A 47 -45.25 -13.47 5.54
N PRO A 48 -44.80 -12.68 6.53
CA PRO A 48 -44.14 -13.15 7.74
C PRO A 48 -45.08 -13.42 8.93
N SER A 49 -44.66 -14.31 9.83
CA SER A 49 -45.34 -14.55 11.12
C SER A 49 -44.50 -14.08 12.29
N LYS A 50 -45.02 -13.06 13.00
CA LYS A 50 -44.67 -12.67 14.38
C LYS A 50 -45.69 -13.29 15.36
N LEU A 51 -45.35 -13.21 16.66
CA LEU A 51 -46.10 -13.54 17.89
C LEU A 51 -46.08 -15.03 18.30
N SER A 52 -46.01 -15.42 19.58
CA SER A 52 -45.74 -14.74 20.86
C SER A 52 -45.64 -15.82 21.95
N VAL A 53 -44.72 -15.61 22.90
CA VAL A 53 -44.73 -15.93 24.35
C VAL A 53 -45.66 -17.06 24.87
N LYS A 54 -45.06 -18.07 25.53
CA LYS A 54 -45.58 -18.57 26.81
C LYS A 54 -44.49 -19.15 27.71
N LYS A 55 -44.64 -18.83 29.00
CA LYS A 55 -43.75 -18.97 30.15
C LYS A 55 -44.17 -20.20 30.97
N LYS A 56 -43.21 -20.95 31.54
CA LYS A 56 -43.05 -21.25 32.99
C LYS A 56 -42.39 -22.64 33.24
N ALA A 57 -41.65 -22.68 34.34
CA ALA A 57 -40.56 -23.58 34.73
C ALA A 57 -40.96 -24.94 35.33
N GLN A 58 -40.03 -25.92 35.31
CA GLN A 58 -39.42 -26.53 36.51
C GLN A 58 -38.27 -27.49 36.14
N ALA A 59 -37.19 -27.43 36.93
CA ALA A 59 -35.97 -28.26 36.91
C ALA A 59 -36.23 -29.64 37.59
N PRO A 60 -35.30 -30.64 37.73
CA PRO A 60 -33.86 -30.44 38.01
C PRO A 60 -32.85 -31.52 37.50
N LEU A 61 -31.57 -31.26 37.84
CA LEU A 61 -30.43 -32.19 37.95
C LEU A 61 -29.79 -32.73 36.67
N LEU A 62 -28.56 -32.28 36.37
CA LEU A 62 -27.32 -33.01 36.62
C LEU A 62 -26.10 -32.21 36.10
N ALA A 63 -24.98 -32.42 36.78
CA ALA A 63 -23.73 -31.69 36.71
C ALA A 63 -23.08 -31.62 35.32
N ALA A 64 -22.41 -30.50 35.03
CA ALA A 64 -21.09 -30.50 34.40
C ALA A 64 -20.46 -29.10 34.52
N ASP A 65 -19.19 -29.12 34.93
CA ASP A 65 -18.16 -28.10 34.81
C ASP A 65 -18.42 -26.91 33.89
N GLY A 66 -18.12 -25.73 34.44
CA GLY A 66 -18.06 -24.52 33.65
C GLY A 66 -17.74 -23.32 34.52
N LYS A 67 -16.55 -23.29 35.11
CA LYS A 67 -15.95 -22.07 35.65
C LYS A 67 -15.72 -21.13 34.45
N ALA A 68 -16.77 -20.46 34.02
CA ALA A 68 -16.72 -19.42 33.01
C ALA A 68 -15.94 -18.26 33.64
N ALA A 69 -14.63 -18.28 33.42
CA ALA A 69 -13.80 -17.12 33.58
C ALA A 69 -14.44 -16.01 32.74
N SER A 70 -15.11 -15.08 33.40
CA SER A 70 -15.35 -13.76 32.85
C SER A 70 -14.00 -13.27 32.35
N LYS A 71 -13.81 -13.29 31.04
CA LYS A 71 -12.63 -12.73 30.37
C LYS A 71 -12.61 -11.26 30.78
N ALA A 72 -11.83 -10.95 31.82
CA ALA A 72 -11.66 -9.61 32.31
C ALA A 72 -11.33 -8.74 31.10
N LEU A 73 -12.09 -7.65 30.89
CA LEU A 73 -11.68 -6.65 29.93
C LEU A 73 -10.23 -6.28 30.30
N PRO A 74 -9.28 -6.32 29.35
CA PRO A 74 -7.91 -5.98 29.64
C PRO A 74 -7.90 -4.61 30.31
N ALA A 75 -7.24 -4.52 31.47
CA ALA A 75 -7.08 -3.25 32.17
C ALA A 75 -6.55 -2.20 31.18
N PRO A 76 -7.08 -0.97 31.21
CA PRO A 76 -6.68 0.04 30.25
C PRO A 76 -5.17 0.24 30.33
N THR A 77 -4.48 0.14 29.19
CA THR A 77 -3.03 0.32 29.17
C THR A 77 -2.75 1.82 29.39
N THR A 78 -2.03 2.13 30.46
CA THR A 78 -1.55 3.49 30.72
C THR A 78 -0.19 3.68 30.04
N PHE A 79 -0.12 4.68 29.18
CA PHE A 79 1.06 5.11 28.46
C PHE A 79 1.54 6.42 29.07
N VAL A 80 2.85 6.51 29.35
CA VAL A 80 3.43 7.66 30.04
C VAL A 80 4.63 8.17 29.25
N ILE A 81 4.69 9.48 29.06
CA ILE A 81 5.86 10.21 28.58
C ILE A 81 6.51 10.85 29.81
N SER A 82 7.76 10.50 30.08
CA SER A 82 8.49 11.01 31.24
C SER A 82 8.95 12.46 31.02
N VAL A 83 9.29 13.15 32.11
CA VAL A 83 9.93 14.47 32.02
C VAL A 83 11.30 14.31 31.35
N ASN A 84 11.67 15.23 30.46
CA ASN A 84 12.87 15.19 29.62
C ASN A 84 12.94 13.98 28.67
N GLU A 85 11.82 13.28 28.43
CA GLU A 85 11.74 12.23 27.43
C GLU A 85 11.17 12.81 26.12
N SER A 86 11.79 12.45 24.99
CA SER A 86 11.23 12.80 23.69
C SER A 86 10.01 11.94 23.38
N PRO A 87 8.93 12.52 22.81
CA PRO A 87 7.77 11.77 22.35
C PRO A 87 8.16 10.57 21.47
N TYR A 88 9.15 10.74 20.59
CA TYR A 88 9.69 9.67 19.75
C TYR A 88 10.20 8.46 20.56
N ARG A 89 10.93 8.70 21.66
CA ARG A 89 11.45 7.64 22.52
C ARG A 89 10.32 6.94 23.28
N ALA A 90 9.34 7.69 23.78
CA ALA A 90 8.17 7.12 24.44
C ALA A 90 7.36 6.25 23.48
N LEU A 91 7.11 6.73 22.25
CA LEU A 91 6.43 5.98 21.19
C LEU A 91 7.18 4.68 20.86
N SER A 92 8.50 4.76 20.65
CA SER A 92 9.35 3.60 20.36
C SER A 92 9.24 2.53 21.46
N ARG A 93 9.26 2.96 22.73
CA ARG A 93 9.06 2.06 23.87
C ARG A 93 7.67 1.42 23.85
N TRP A 94 6.61 2.19 23.56
CA TRP A 94 5.25 1.67 23.51
C TRP A 94 5.04 0.67 22.37
N PHE A 95 5.67 0.90 21.21
CA PHE A 95 5.66 -0.07 20.10
C PHE A 95 6.36 -1.38 20.51
N HIS A 96 7.52 -1.29 21.16
CA HIS A 96 8.23 -2.45 21.68
C HIS A 96 7.42 -3.21 22.75
N ASP A 97 6.80 -2.50 23.70
CA ASP A 97 5.93 -3.09 24.74
C ASP A 97 4.72 -3.83 24.13
N LYS A 98 4.24 -3.38 22.98
CA LYS A 98 3.13 -4.00 22.23
C LYS A 98 3.58 -5.02 21.20
N ARG A 99 4.88 -5.38 21.14
CA ARG A 99 5.47 -6.32 20.15
C ARG A 99 5.23 -5.89 18.71
N ILE A 100 5.29 -4.58 18.46
CA ILE A 100 5.22 -4.00 17.12
C ILE A 100 6.64 -3.66 16.71
N ASP A 101 7.28 -4.59 16.01
CA ASP A 101 8.68 -4.44 15.59
C ASP A 101 8.81 -3.71 14.25
N LYS A 102 7.72 -3.66 13.48
CA LYS A 102 7.66 -3.02 12.16
C LYS A 102 6.91 -1.71 12.23
N VAL A 103 7.65 -0.61 12.30
CA VAL A 103 7.08 0.74 12.34
C VAL A 103 7.57 1.54 11.14
N ALA A 104 6.64 2.16 10.44
CA ALA A 104 6.85 3.05 9.30
C ALA A 104 6.51 4.47 9.74
N PHE A 105 7.38 5.44 9.46
CA PHE A 105 7.15 6.85 9.79
C PHE A 105 6.97 7.64 8.50
N ALA A 106 5.86 8.35 8.37
CA ALA A 106 5.65 9.37 7.33
C ALA A 106 5.36 10.71 8.00
N LEU A 107 6.43 11.37 8.40
CA LEU A 107 6.45 12.65 9.08
C LEU A 107 7.39 13.57 8.31
N SER A 108 7.06 14.85 8.26
CA SER A 108 8.00 15.87 7.78
C SER A 108 9.15 16.07 8.77
N ALA A 109 10.26 16.66 8.30
CA ALA A 109 11.43 16.93 9.14
C ALA A 109 11.07 17.78 10.38
N GLU A 110 10.19 18.78 10.21
CA GLU A 110 9.70 19.64 11.28
C GLU A 110 8.91 18.84 12.35
N GLU A 111 7.98 17.99 11.91
CA GLU A 111 7.19 17.14 12.81
C GLU A 111 8.07 16.13 13.55
N GLN A 112 9.07 15.57 12.87
CA GLN A 112 10.04 14.65 13.46
C GLN A 112 10.89 15.36 14.52
N GLU A 113 11.31 16.59 14.27
CA GLU A 113 12.05 17.40 15.24
C GLU A 113 11.21 17.71 16.48
N VAL A 114 9.92 18.04 16.29
CA VAL A 114 8.96 18.21 17.39
C VAL A 114 8.83 16.92 18.22
N LEU A 115 8.78 15.76 17.57
CA LEU A 115 8.76 14.45 18.25
C LEU A 115 10.08 14.09 18.92
N MET A 116 11.21 14.61 18.44
CA MET A 116 12.54 14.42 19.05
C MET A 116 12.80 15.40 20.19
N THR A 117 12.04 16.48 20.27
CA THR A 117 12.16 17.49 21.33
C THR A 117 11.70 16.90 22.67
N PRO A 118 12.53 16.95 23.73
CA PRO A 118 12.15 16.45 25.04
C PRO A 118 11.01 17.29 25.65
N MET A 119 10.07 16.63 26.32
CA MET A 119 8.97 17.31 26.98
C MET A 119 9.34 17.73 28.41
N ASP A 120 9.07 18.99 28.76
CA ASP A 120 9.28 19.52 30.13
C ASP A 120 8.25 19.00 31.15
N LYS A 121 7.18 18.37 30.66
CA LYS A 121 6.05 17.91 31.47
C LYS A 121 5.80 16.44 31.24
N ARG A 122 5.54 15.73 32.35
CA ARG A 122 5.05 14.35 32.31
C ARG A 122 3.64 14.34 31.74
N MET A 123 3.39 13.45 30.78
CA MET A 123 2.06 13.24 30.20
C MET A 123 1.64 11.79 30.38
N GLU A 124 0.38 11.59 30.75
CA GLU A 124 -0.19 10.26 30.96
C GLU A 124 -1.45 10.12 30.12
N PHE A 125 -1.51 9.02 29.37
CA PHE A 125 -2.61 8.73 28.48
C PHE A 125 -3.09 7.30 28.76
N THR A 126 -4.39 7.14 28.94
CA THR A 126 -4.98 5.84 29.27
C THR A 126 -5.91 5.41 28.14
N GLY A 127 -5.63 4.26 27.52
CA GLY A 127 -6.46 3.78 26.41
C GLY A 127 -5.78 2.77 25.50
N SER A 128 -6.18 2.79 24.23
CA SER A 128 -5.56 2.00 23.17
C SER A 128 -4.40 2.78 22.56
N LEU A 129 -3.38 2.08 22.05
CA LEU A 129 -2.20 2.70 21.43
C LEU A 129 -2.55 3.72 20.33
N PRO A 130 -3.46 3.44 19.37
CA PRO A 130 -3.83 4.43 18.35
C PRO A 130 -4.45 5.69 18.94
N ARG A 131 -5.30 5.54 19.97
CA ARG A 131 -5.96 6.67 20.62
C ARG A 131 -4.96 7.53 21.39
N THR A 132 -4.04 6.89 22.11
CA THR A 132 -2.95 7.58 22.81
C THR A 132 -2.09 8.37 21.83
N ILE A 133 -1.74 7.79 20.68
CA ILE A 133 -0.91 8.46 19.67
C ILE A 133 -1.61 9.72 19.14
N THR A 134 -2.92 9.66 18.87
CA THR A 134 -3.67 10.84 18.48
C THR A 134 -3.71 11.90 19.58
N GLN A 135 -3.88 11.50 20.85
CA GLN A 135 -3.84 12.43 21.98
C GLN A 135 -2.47 13.09 22.18
N VAL A 136 -1.38 12.34 21.96
CA VAL A 136 -0.02 12.88 21.96
C VAL A 136 0.15 13.86 20.81
N GLY A 137 -0.37 13.54 19.63
CA GLY A 137 -0.43 14.45 18.49
C GLY A 137 -1.15 15.75 18.84
N ASP A 138 -2.37 15.67 19.36
CA ASP A 138 -3.17 16.83 19.74
C ASP A 138 -2.43 17.71 20.76
N ALA A 139 -1.66 17.12 21.68
CA ALA A 139 -0.86 17.85 22.66
C ALA A 139 0.37 18.56 22.05
N LEU A 140 0.87 18.05 20.93
CA LEU A 140 2.01 18.58 20.17
C LEU A 140 1.56 19.48 19.00
N ASP A 141 0.25 19.71 18.85
CA ASP A 141 -0.36 20.35 17.67
C ASP A 141 -0.06 19.62 16.34
N LEU A 142 0.11 18.30 16.42
CA LEU A 142 0.36 17.40 15.30
C LEU A 142 -0.84 16.48 15.05
N SER A 143 -1.28 16.36 13.80
CA SER A 143 -2.36 15.42 13.44
C SER A 143 -1.87 13.97 13.36
N LEU A 144 -1.23 13.45 14.41
CA LEU A 144 -0.67 12.09 14.45
C LEU A 144 -1.75 11.02 14.42
N ARG A 145 -1.60 10.07 13.49
CA ARG A 145 -2.44 8.89 13.35
C ARG A 145 -1.58 7.64 13.27
N LEU A 146 -2.13 6.56 13.81
CA LEU A 146 -1.54 5.24 13.71
C LEU A 146 -2.48 4.33 12.91
N ASP A 147 -1.99 3.85 11.78
CA ASP A 147 -2.67 2.87 10.94
C ASP A 147 -1.85 1.58 10.89
N VAL A 148 -2.47 0.44 11.14
CA VAL A 148 -1.79 -0.86 11.12
C VAL A 148 -2.29 -1.67 9.94
N GLN A 149 -1.43 -1.96 8.97
CA GLN A 149 -1.75 -2.78 7.81
C GLN A 149 -0.70 -3.86 7.61
N GLN A 150 -1.14 -5.08 7.31
CA GLN A 150 -0.26 -6.24 7.07
C GLN A 150 0.81 -6.48 8.17
N GLY A 151 0.50 -6.13 9.42
CA GLY A 151 1.43 -6.28 10.55
C GLY A 151 2.48 -5.17 10.67
N VAL A 152 2.36 -4.09 9.89
CA VAL A 152 3.21 -2.90 9.96
C VAL A 152 2.41 -1.74 10.54
N ALA A 153 2.98 -1.06 11.52
CA ALA A 153 2.42 0.15 12.11
C ALA A 153 2.92 1.38 11.36
N GLY A 154 2.04 2.10 10.68
CA GLY A 154 2.33 3.37 10.03
C GLY A 154 1.94 4.55 10.91
N LEU A 155 2.92 5.31 11.38
CA LEU A 155 2.74 6.58 12.05
C LEU A 155 2.81 7.72 11.03
N HIS A 156 1.76 8.52 10.90
CA HIS A 156 1.71 9.59 9.90
C HIS A 156 0.85 10.78 10.32
N THR A 157 1.04 11.91 9.63
CA THR A 157 0.19 13.11 9.75
C THR A 157 -0.72 13.34 8.54
N LEU A 158 -0.66 12.44 7.54
CA LEU A 158 -1.45 12.49 6.31
C LEU A 158 -2.96 12.56 6.58
N LYS A 159 -3.67 13.32 5.74
CA LYS A 159 -5.13 13.44 5.75
C LYS A 159 -5.74 12.41 4.79
N GLY A 160 -6.63 11.56 5.30
CA GLY A 160 -7.36 10.56 4.50
C GLY A 160 -6.83 9.14 4.68
N PRO A 161 -7.33 8.18 3.89
CA PRO A 161 -6.86 6.80 3.94
C PRO A 161 -5.41 6.71 3.44
N VAL A 162 -4.61 5.90 4.13
CA VAL A 162 -3.21 5.62 3.79
C VAL A 162 -3.00 4.15 3.47
N ASP A 163 -1.95 3.87 2.71
CA ASP A 163 -1.41 2.53 2.51
C ASP A 163 -0.08 2.44 3.29
N VAL A 164 0.01 1.42 4.15
CA VAL A 164 1.21 1.12 4.95
C VAL A 164 1.80 -0.19 4.43
N ARG A 165 3.05 -0.15 3.95
CA ARG A 165 3.74 -1.29 3.33
C ARG A 165 5.11 -1.48 3.95
N TRP A 166 5.54 -2.74 4.01
CA TRP A 166 6.93 -3.08 4.33
C TRP A 166 7.68 -3.32 3.03
N VAL A 167 8.69 -2.51 2.76
CA VAL A 167 9.60 -2.68 1.63
C VAL A 167 10.67 -3.68 2.05
N LYS A 168 10.77 -4.77 1.30
CA LYS A 168 11.76 -5.83 1.48
C LYS A 168 12.39 -6.17 0.15
N GLY A 169 13.66 -6.56 0.17
CA GLY A 169 14.42 -6.93 -1.01
C GLY A 169 15.91 -6.94 -0.70
N GLU A 170 16.66 -7.83 -1.35
CA GLU A 170 18.12 -7.83 -1.27
C GLU A 170 18.71 -6.68 -2.08
N THR A 171 18.04 -6.33 -3.17
CA THR A 171 18.42 -5.25 -4.08
C THR A 171 17.28 -4.27 -4.31
N LEU A 172 17.62 -3.06 -4.74
CA LEU A 172 16.67 -2.01 -5.06
C LEU A 172 15.70 -2.46 -6.16
N LYS A 173 16.20 -3.18 -7.18
CA LYS A 173 15.35 -3.80 -8.21
C LYS A 173 14.28 -4.71 -7.60
N SER A 174 14.68 -5.62 -6.72
CA SER A 174 13.76 -6.57 -6.08
C SER A 174 12.72 -5.89 -5.17
N ALA A 175 13.15 -4.84 -4.45
CA ALA A 175 12.30 -4.05 -3.58
C ALA A 175 11.24 -3.28 -4.38
N VAL A 176 11.64 -2.64 -5.47
CA VAL A 176 10.73 -1.89 -6.36
C VAL A 176 9.77 -2.84 -7.08
N ALA A 177 10.24 -4.00 -7.55
CA ALA A 177 9.39 -5.01 -8.17
C ALA A 177 8.28 -5.47 -7.20
N SER A 178 8.67 -5.82 -5.97
CA SER A 178 7.73 -6.22 -4.91
C SER A 178 6.74 -5.10 -4.57
N LEU A 179 7.22 -3.85 -4.55
CA LEU A 179 6.37 -2.70 -4.31
C LEU A 179 5.36 -2.50 -5.46
N ALA A 180 5.81 -2.56 -6.72
CA ALA A 180 4.97 -2.42 -7.90
C ALA A 180 3.83 -3.45 -7.90
N GLU A 181 4.16 -4.72 -7.65
CA GLU A 181 3.16 -5.79 -7.51
C GLU A 181 2.14 -5.49 -6.40
N SER A 182 2.60 -4.99 -5.25
CA SER A 182 1.72 -4.67 -4.11
C SER A 182 0.73 -3.54 -4.39
N TYR A 183 1.08 -2.62 -5.29
CA TYR A 183 0.23 -1.52 -5.76
C TYR A 183 -0.52 -1.86 -7.06
N GLN A 184 -0.43 -3.10 -7.54
CA GLN A 184 -1.05 -3.56 -8.79
C GLN A 184 -0.53 -2.80 -10.03
N TRP A 185 0.76 -2.46 -10.01
CA TRP A 185 1.50 -1.95 -11.17
C TRP A 185 2.18 -3.10 -11.90
N HIS A 186 2.27 -2.96 -13.21
CA HIS A 186 2.94 -3.89 -14.09
C HIS A 186 4.45 -3.68 -14.03
N TRP A 187 5.13 -4.68 -13.48
CA TRP A 187 6.58 -4.83 -13.53
C TRP A 187 6.95 -5.76 -14.70
N LEU A 188 7.80 -5.28 -15.60
CA LEU A 188 8.30 -6.04 -16.74
C LEU A 188 9.71 -6.55 -16.42
N ASP A 189 9.82 -7.84 -16.10
CA ASP A 189 11.11 -8.45 -15.79
C ASP A 189 11.81 -8.91 -17.09
N GLY A 190 12.81 -8.16 -17.53
CA GLY A 190 13.63 -8.48 -18.70
C GLY A 190 13.02 -8.11 -20.07
N GLY A 191 13.83 -8.31 -21.13
CA GLY A 191 13.47 -8.01 -22.52
C GLY A 191 13.86 -6.60 -22.98
N VAL A 192 13.44 -6.24 -24.21
CA VAL A 192 13.75 -4.93 -24.86
C VAL A 192 13.13 -3.74 -24.11
N ARG A 193 12.12 -3.99 -23.27
CA ARG A 193 11.44 -2.99 -22.43
C ARG A 193 11.34 -3.48 -20.99
N ALA A 194 12.49 -3.80 -20.38
CA ALA A 194 12.53 -4.11 -18.96
C ALA A 194 12.11 -2.89 -18.13
N SER A 195 11.38 -3.11 -17.04
CA SER A 195 11.05 -2.07 -16.06
C SER A 195 12.28 -1.54 -15.34
N TRP A 196 13.37 -2.31 -15.28
CA TRP A 196 14.66 -1.83 -14.79
C TRP A 196 15.57 -1.49 -15.98
N MET A 197 15.90 -0.22 -16.13
CA MET A 197 16.75 0.28 -17.22
C MET A 197 18.08 0.86 -16.74
N SER A 198 18.34 0.88 -15.42
CA SER A 198 19.66 1.24 -14.87
C SER A 198 20.66 0.11 -15.15
N GLU A 199 21.92 0.47 -15.40
CA GLU A 199 22.97 -0.53 -15.62
C GLU A 199 23.33 -1.29 -14.33
N ASP A 200 23.27 -0.59 -13.20
CA ASP A 200 23.58 -1.14 -11.89
C ASP A 200 22.33 -1.61 -11.14
N ASP A 201 22.47 -2.70 -10.37
CA ASP A 201 21.51 -3.06 -9.32
C ASP A 201 22.07 -2.65 -7.97
N TYR A 202 21.42 -1.68 -7.34
CA TYR A 202 21.89 -1.11 -6.08
C TYR A 202 21.48 -1.99 -4.90
N PRO A 203 22.35 -2.20 -3.91
CA PRO A 203 21.96 -2.89 -2.69
C PRO A 203 20.93 -2.05 -1.92
N LEU A 204 19.91 -2.72 -1.37
CA LEU A 204 18.98 -2.06 -0.46
C LEU A 204 19.66 -1.89 0.90
N THR A 205 19.69 -0.67 1.44
CA THR A 205 20.36 -0.38 2.73
C THR A 205 19.72 -1.13 3.91
N GLY A 206 18.45 -1.52 3.78
CA GLY A 206 17.73 -2.35 4.74
C GLY A 206 16.24 -2.42 4.42
N GLU A 207 15.51 -3.30 5.09
CA GLU A 207 14.05 -3.31 5.01
C GLU A 207 13.48 -2.15 5.83
N TYR A 208 12.51 -1.42 5.27
CA TYR A 208 11.83 -0.33 5.98
C TYR A 208 10.37 -0.25 5.58
N GLY A 209 9.59 0.40 6.45
CA GLY A 209 8.18 0.65 6.21
C GLY A 209 7.98 1.97 5.50
N VAL A 210 7.04 1.99 4.54
CA VAL A 210 6.62 3.20 3.82
C VAL A 210 5.14 3.43 4.08
N VAL A 211 4.78 4.67 4.40
CA VAL A 211 3.38 5.10 4.54
C VAL A 211 3.09 6.16 3.50
N THR A 212 2.09 5.92 2.67
CA THR A 212 1.68 6.88 1.64
C THR A 212 0.17 7.06 1.61
N PRO A 213 -0.34 8.16 1.03
CA PRO A 213 -1.76 8.27 0.74
C PRO A 213 -2.22 7.10 -0.12
N ARG A 214 -3.47 6.68 0.03
CA ARG A 214 -4.00 5.52 -0.69
C ARG A 214 -3.80 5.65 -2.20
N GLY A 215 -3.15 4.66 -2.81
CA GLY A 215 -2.81 4.66 -4.24
C GLY A 215 -1.64 5.57 -4.65
N GLY A 216 -0.94 6.18 -3.69
CA GLY A 216 0.24 7.04 -3.89
C GLY A 216 1.51 6.23 -4.17
N PHE A 217 1.49 5.38 -5.19
CA PHE A 217 2.64 4.56 -5.59
C PHE A 217 3.83 5.42 -6.04
N ASP A 218 3.57 6.56 -6.69
CA ASP A 218 4.56 7.58 -7.04
C ASP A 218 5.38 8.01 -5.81
N LYS A 219 4.70 8.40 -4.72
CA LYS A 219 5.35 8.82 -3.49
C LYS A 219 6.10 7.68 -2.82
N ALA A 220 5.52 6.49 -2.82
CA ALA A 220 6.15 5.33 -2.19
C ALA A 220 7.45 4.99 -2.92
N LEU A 221 7.42 5.10 -4.24
CA LEU A 221 8.58 4.84 -5.09
C LEU A 221 9.64 5.93 -4.95
N ASP A 222 9.24 7.21 -4.90
CA ASP A 222 10.18 8.31 -4.64
C ASP A 222 10.92 8.14 -3.31
N THR A 223 10.22 7.76 -2.24
CA THR A 223 10.86 7.43 -0.95
C THR A 223 11.82 6.24 -1.08
N VAL A 224 11.47 5.23 -1.88
CA VAL A 224 12.33 4.05 -2.04
C VAL A 224 13.58 4.32 -2.86
N LEU A 225 13.47 5.20 -3.85
CA LEU A 225 14.56 5.60 -4.74
C LEU A 225 15.34 6.81 -4.18
N GLU A 226 14.95 7.33 -3.01
CA GLU A 226 15.63 8.45 -2.37
C GLU A 226 17.08 8.07 -2.03
N GLY A 227 18.02 8.94 -2.40
CA GLY A 227 19.46 8.70 -2.21
C GLY A 227 20.13 7.83 -3.28
N TYR A 228 19.38 7.23 -4.20
CA TYR A 228 19.93 6.48 -5.33
C TYR A 228 19.96 7.34 -6.62
N PRO A 229 20.92 7.12 -7.53
CA PRO A 229 21.04 7.86 -8.79
C PRO A 229 20.02 7.38 -9.85
N VAL A 230 18.83 6.98 -9.42
CA VAL A 230 17.75 6.49 -10.27
C VAL A 230 16.48 7.30 -10.05
N GLN A 231 15.59 7.23 -11.02
CA GLN A 231 14.29 7.87 -11.00
C GLN A 231 13.25 6.92 -11.59
N ALA A 232 12.02 7.02 -11.07
CA ALA A 232 10.89 6.32 -11.62
C ALA A 232 10.18 7.13 -12.71
N GLN A 233 9.88 6.47 -13.81
CA GLN A 233 8.97 6.91 -14.85
C GLN A 233 7.72 6.03 -14.80
N LEU A 234 6.60 6.64 -14.40
CA LEU A 234 5.33 5.96 -14.26
C LEU A 234 4.46 6.27 -15.48
N ILE A 235 4.06 5.23 -16.21
CA ILE A 235 3.07 5.35 -17.29
C ILE A 235 1.69 5.03 -16.72
N SER A 236 0.98 6.05 -16.28
CA SER A 236 -0.33 5.90 -15.61
C SER A 236 -1.37 5.17 -16.47
N SER A 237 -1.33 5.34 -17.80
CA SER A 237 -2.29 4.73 -18.74
C SER A 237 -2.22 3.21 -18.76
N SER A 238 -1.02 2.64 -18.70
CA SER A 238 -0.78 1.18 -18.71
C SER A 238 -0.44 0.63 -17.33
N ARG A 239 -0.40 1.49 -16.30
CA ARG A 239 0.12 1.18 -14.96
C ARG A 239 1.49 0.48 -15.00
N THR A 240 2.35 0.90 -15.92
CA THR A 240 3.69 0.33 -16.07
C THR A 240 4.70 1.26 -15.42
N VAL A 241 5.64 0.69 -14.68
CA VAL A 241 6.73 1.43 -14.06
C VAL A 241 8.04 1.14 -14.78
N PHE A 242 8.83 2.18 -15.02
CA PHE A 242 10.19 2.09 -15.52
C PHE A 242 11.13 2.83 -14.58
N ILE A 243 12.30 2.25 -14.29
CA ILE A 243 13.34 2.84 -13.46
C ILE A 243 14.51 3.16 -14.37
N THR A 244 14.85 4.45 -14.47
CA THR A 244 15.92 4.97 -15.30
C THR A 244 16.93 5.70 -14.43
N GLU A 245 18.17 5.87 -14.92
CA GLU A 245 19.15 6.70 -14.22
C GLU A 245 18.73 8.18 -14.22
N ARG A 246 19.01 8.86 -13.10
CA ARG A 246 18.76 10.29 -12.94
C ARG A 246 19.91 11.04 -13.62
N GLN A 247 19.62 11.64 -14.77
CA GLN A 247 20.58 12.50 -15.49
C GLN A 247 20.71 13.88 -14.85
#